data_AF-A0A1H4LJC9-F1
#
_entry.id   AF-A0A1H4LJC9-F1
#
_cell.length_a   1.000
_cell.length_b   1.000
_cell.length_c   1.000
_cell.angle_alpha   90.00
_cell.angle_beta   90.00
_cell.angle_gamma   90.00
#
_symmetry.space_group_name_H-M   'P 1'
#
loop_
_entity.id
_entity.type
_entity.pdbx_description
1 polymer ?
#
loop_
_entity_poly.entity_id
_entity_poly.type
_entity_poly.pdbx_seq_one_letter_code
_entity_poly.pdbx_strand_id
1 'polypeptide(L)'
;MRTGSVAVCTVALTLSALVAGPAARALEEPPPSVSPSVGVTPAPSPDPSLEPSPDSTVTSAPEPRAILPGSVKLEGSPASGRSIQAVVADWEPDVAVSFQWLRNGVPVDGATSASHLITAADAGVTLNVRVTGAREGSESVHVMSGPLMVPDQLSGSTPTIAGSAVQGGTVTALAGAWPAGATLSYQWLRNGTDIAGATQPTYVLTAADGGQKVSVRVTGTLAGHLDAVRTSAQVLVLRTLTTAAPKLTGTVKVGSVLTAQPGAWVAGTSFTYQWLRNGAPIAGAVAAGYKLGPSDAARTIAVRVTGTKAGYAPASRASGAVTVPRVLAAAVPTYTGKALLGTVLAAKNGAWTAGTTFRYQWYRNGAAIAGGTRSTYTLASADLGARLTLRVSGSKAGYSPETRLSGKSGVIRRPAPVLWRQNDPRWANIRVGIALLGPSGCVPTATAMALWSEGIKTSPYGVAVTMNRLGDYNRTVSGAGSRSIVAAARYYGVKATPITNVAALRASLKSGHSVVALMRGPGSITWPGTTHAITLSGYSANGSTYVRNPYAGTVNDWYHTDTLWFYQSLDSFDRNAGAVFWQIG
;
A
#
# COMPACT_ATOMS: atom_id res chain seq x y z
N MET A 1 3.36 15.26 -46.13
CA MET A 1 2.10 14.88 -46.78
C MET A 1 1.03 14.69 -45.71
N ARG A 2 -0.09 15.41 -45.88
CA ARG A 2 -1.49 15.09 -45.47
C ARG A 2 -1.74 14.71 -44.00
N THR A 3 -2.29 15.60 -43.15
CA THR A 3 -3.73 15.95 -42.96
C THR A 3 -4.64 14.78 -42.57
N GLY A 4 -5.32 14.88 -41.43
CA GLY A 4 -6.49 14.05 -41.09
C GLY A 4 -6.95 14.07 -39.62
N SER A 5 -7.78 15.07 -39.28
CA SER A 5 -8.88 15.13 -38.27
C SER A 5 -9.61 13.80 -37.95
N VAL A 6 -10.39 13.54 -36.88
CA VAL A 6 -10.98 14.26 -35.72
C VAL A 6 -11.73 13.23 -34.81
N ALA A 7 -11.92 13.56 -33.51
CA ALA A 7 -13.05 13.23 -32.56
C ALA A 7 -12.80 12.19 -31.44
N VAL A 8 -13.27 12.32 -30.19
CA VAL A 8 -14.08 13.30 -29.41
C VAL A 8 -13.98 12.93 -27.90
N CYS A 9 -14.35 13.88 -27.02
CA CYS A 9 -14.81 13.76 -25.63
C CYS A 9 -13.78 13.78 -24.48
N THR A 10 -13.66 14.96 -23.86
CA THR A 10 -13.64 15.05 -22.38
C THR A 10 -14.32 16.35 -21.96
N VAL A 11 -15.30 16.20 -21.07
CA VAL A 11 -16.00 17.26 -20.34
C VAL A 11 -15.13 17.67 -19.15
N ALA A 12 -14.90 18.97 -18.96
CA ALA A 12 -14.58 19.54 -17.66
C ALA A 12 -15.00 21.01 -17.62
N LEU A 13 -16.03 21.29 -16.82
CA LEU A 13 -16.27 22.60 -16.24
C LEU A 13 -15.16 22.93 -15.24
N THR A 14 -14.61 24.14 -15.30
CA THR A 14 -14.31 24.93 -14.10
C THR A 14 -14.50 26.41 -14.41
N LEU A 15 -15.31 27.03 -13.55
CA LEU A 15 -15.66 28.44 -13.47
C LEU A 15 -14.56 29.18 -12.68
N SER A 16 -14.16 30.38 -13.10
CA SER A 16 -13.68 31.43 -12.18
C SER A 16 -13.63 32.80 -12.85
N ALA A 17 -14.19 33.77 -12.12
CA ALA A 17 -13.87 35.21 -12.11
C ALA A 17 -14.17 36.02 -13.38
N LEU A 18 -14.59 37.29 -13.35
CA LEU A 18 -15.09 38.24 -12.36
C LEU A 18 -15.43 39.50 -13.19
N VAL A 19 -16.24 40.41 -12.65
CA VAL A 19 -16.41 41.82 -13.06
C VAL A 19 -17.35 42.08 -14.25
N ALA A 20 -18.47 42.75 -13.95
CA ALA A 20 -19.36 43.36 -14.93
C ALA A 20 -19.60 44.84 -14.61
N GLY A 21 -19.47 45.65 -15.65
CA GLY A 21 -19.97 47.01 -15.82
C GLY A 21 -19.39 47.58 -17.12
N PRO A 22 -20.01 48.56 -17.81
CA PRO A 22 -21.40 49.02 -17.77
C PRO A 22 -22.03 49.23 -19.19
N ALA A 23 -23.29 49.70 -19.18
CA ALA A 23 -23.99 50.51 -20.19
C ALA A 23 -24.58 49.87 -21.47
N ALA A 24 -25.90 50.04 -21.68
CA ALA A 24 -26.50 50.93 -22.71
C ALA A 24 -28.03 50.71 -22.90
N ARG A 25 -28.76 51.84 -23.06
CA ARG A 25 -29.88 52.18 -24.01
C ARG A 25 -30.94 51.11 -24.35
N ALA A 26 -32.21 51.40 -24.67
CA ALA A 26 -33.13 52.54 -24.71
C ALA A 26 -34.50 51.96 -25.21
N LEU A 27 -35.49 52.84 -25.43
CA LEU A 27 -36.80 52.72 -26.12
C LEU A 27 -38.02 52.62 -25.16
N GLU A 28 -38.83 53.68 -24.99
CA GLU A 28 -39.91 54.23 -25.88
C GLU A 28 -41.04 53.19 -26.11
N GLU A 29 -42.36 53.43 -25.94
CA GLU A 29 -43.21 54.62 -25.72
C GLU A 29 -44.68 54.11 -25.35
N PRO A 30 -45.83 54.83 -25.46
CA PRO A 30 -46.79 55.24 -24.38
C PRO A 30 -48.24 54.66 -24.59
N PRO A 31 -49.41 55.36 -24.44
CA PRO A 31 -50.02 56.40 -23.54
C PRO A 31 -51.39 55.87 -22.93
N PRO A 32 -52.51 56.62 -22.56
CA PRO A 32 -52.87 58.07 -22.57
C PRO A 32 -53.67 58.64 -21.33
N SER A 33 -53.63 59.97 -21.06
CA SER A 33 -54.63 61.09 -21.24
C SER A 33 -55.58 61.36 -20.03
N VAL A 34 -56.16 62.54 -19.72
CA VAL A 34 -56.54 63.82 -20.40
C VAL A 34 -56.65 64.99 -19.35
N SER A 35 -56.57 66.26 -19.81
CA SER A 35 -56.74 67.57 -19.10
C SER A 35 -58.15 68.19 -19.40
N PRO A 36 -58.68 69.33 -18.85
CA PRO A 36 -58.07 70.69 -18.94
C PRO A 36 -58.45 71.73 -17.84
N SER A 37 -57.86 72.94 -17.92
CA SER A 37 -58.28 74.17 -17.20
C SER A 37 -58.33 75.39 -18.13
N VAL A 38 -59.37 76.21 -17.98
CA VAL A 38 -59.71 77.43 -18.75
C VAL A 38 -59.25 78.69 -18.01
N GLY A 39 -58.81 79.73 -18.72
CA GLY A 39 -58.42 81.03 -18.16
C GLY A 39 -59.39 82.17 -18.47
N VAL A 40 -59.29 83.31 -17.77
CA VAL A 40 -59.87 84.63 -18.13
C VAL A 40 -59.13 85.77 -17.37
N THR A 41 -58.92 86.92 -18.04
CA THR A 41 -58.64 88.30 -17.52
C THR A 41 -59.71 89.26 -18.10
N PRO A 42 -60.02 90.50 -17.63
CA PRO A 42 -59.13 91.55 -17.05
C PRO A 42 -59.74 92.51 -15.96
N ALA A 43 -58.98 93.57 -15.60
CA ALA A 43 -59.22 94.70 -14.64
C ALA A 43 -60.28 95.75 -15.11
N PRO A 44 -60.63 96.90 -14.42
CA PRO A 44 -59.98 97.67 -13.33
C PRO A 44 -60.88 98.34 -12.21
N SER A 45 -60.24 99.11 -11.30
CA SER A 45 -60.72 99.97 -10.18
C SER A 45 -61.74 101.09 -10.55
N PRO A 46 -62.46 101.78 -9.62
CA PRO A 46 -61.89 102.78 -8.65
C PRO A 46 -62.56 102.89 -7.24
N ASP A 47 -61.83 103.54 -6.32
CA ASP A 47 -62.21 104.20 -5.04
C ASP A 47 -63.15 105.44 -5.31
N PRO A 48 -63.91 106.11 -4.39
CA PRO A 48 -63.55 106.44 -2.99
C PRO A 48 -64.67 106.57 -1.90
N SER A 49 -64.22 106.57 -0.63
CA SER A 49 -64.68 107.35 0.55
C SER A 49 -66.16 107.44 0.95
N LEU A 50 -66.47 107.25 2.25
CA LEU A 50 -67.31 108.11 3.13
C LEU A 50 -67.57 107.44 4.51
N GLU A 51 -67.18 108.09 5.62
CA GLU A 51 -67.79 107.97 6.97
C GLU A 51 -68.90 109.06 7.11
N PRO A 52 -69.75 109.19 8.19
CA PRO A 52 -69.78 108.55 9.53
C PRO A 52 -71.18 108.16 10.13
N SER A 53 -71.17 107.33 11.21
CA SER A 53 -72.01 107.26 12.47
C SER A 53 -73.57 107.46 12.50
N PRO A 54 -74.33 107.16 13.60
CA PRO A 54 -73.96 106.59 14.91
C PRO A 54 -74.94 105.57 15.57
N ASP A 55 -74.43 105.01 16.67
CA ASP A 55 -75.07 104.61 17.95
C ASP A 55 -76.08 103.46 18.06
N SER A 56 -75.69 102.44 18.84
CA SER A 56 -76.58 101.68 19.73
C SER A 56 -75.75 101.06 20.85
N THR A 57 -76.03 101.53 22.06
CA THR A 57 -75.42 101.24 23.35
C THR A 57 -75.34 99.74 23.70
N VAL A 58 -74.12 99.25 23.95
CA VAL A 58 -73.84 97.92 24.49
C VAL A 58 -73.93 97.95 26.02
N THR A 59 -74.81 97.12 26.59
CA THR A 59 -74.74 96.72 28.00
C THR A 59 -73.83 95.50 28.07
N SER A 60 -72.67 95.60 28.71
CA SER A 60 -71.74 94.48 28.85
C SER A 60 -72.30 93.41 29.80
N ALA A 61 -72.44 92.18 29.29
CA ALA A 61 -72.66 90.99 30.10
C ALA A 61 -71.49 90.81 31.10
N PRO A 62 -71.70 90.19 32.28
CA PRO A 62 -70.61 89.90 33.20
C PRO A 62 -69.53 89.07 32.49
N GLU A 63 -68.26 89.44 32.69
CA GLU A 63 -67.15 88.73 32.04
C GLU A 63 -67.20 87.23 32.40
N PRO A 64 -67.11 86.34 31.40
CA PRO A 64 -67.18 84.91 31.63
C PRO A 64 -65.98 84.43 32.46
N ARG A 65 -66.27 83.59 33.47
CA ARG A 65 -65.24 83.06 34.38
C ARG A 65 -64.28 82.15 33.62
N ALA A 66 -62.99 82.49 33.64
CA ALA A 66 -61.93 81.71 33.02
C ALA A 66 -61.99 80.23 33.45
N ILE A 67 -61.77 79.33 32.48
CA ILE A 67 -61.74 77.88 32.71
C ILE A 67 -60.41 77.53 33.38
N LEU A 68 -60.46 76.85 34.53
CA LEU A 68 -59.27 76.22 35.11
C LEU A 68 -59.00 74.90 34.38
N PRO A 69 -57.81 74.71 33.79
CA PRO A 69 -57.50 73.48 33.08
C PRO A 69 -57.41 72.29 34.05
N GLY A 70 -58.12 71.20 33.73
CA GLY A 70 -57.97 69.93 34.44
C GLY A 70 -56.67 69.19 34.04
N SER A 71 -56.59 67.91 34.38
CA SER A 71 -55.45 67.04 34.05
C SER A 71 -55.86 65.93 33.07
N VAL A 72 -54.88 65.40 32.32
CA VAL A 72 -55.06 64.23 31.45
C VAL A 72 -53.86 63.29 31.55
N LYS A 73 -54.14 61.99 31.68
CA LYS A 73 -53.13 60.92 31.66
C LYS A 73 -53.55 59.83 30.67
N LEU A 74 -52.55 59.22 30.04
CA LEU A 74 -52.75 58.05 29.19
C LEU A 74 -52.62 56.76 30.02
N GLU A 75 -53.58 55.86 29.86
CA GLU A 75 -53.60 54.55 30.51
C GLU A 75 -53.77 53.41 29.50
N GLY A 76 -53.10 52.29 29.75
CA GLY A 76 -53.08 51.12 28.86
C GLY A 76 -51.67 50.74 28.42
N SER A 77 -51.57 49.63 27.69
CA SER A 77 -50.29 49.15 27.14
C SER A 77 -50.12 49.64 25.71
N PRO A 78 -49.02 50.34 25.38
CA PRO A 78 -48.76 50.83 24.03
C PRO A 78 -48.33 49.67 23.12
N ALA A 79 -49.27 48.83 22.71
CA ALA A 79 -49.03 47.70 21.82
C ALA A 79 -50.02 47.69 20.67
N SER A 80 -49.54 47.37 19.46
CA SER A 80 -50.39 47.29 18.27
C SER A 80 -51.60 46.36 18.50
N GLY A 81 -52.78 46.82 18.09
CA GLY A 81 -54.06 46.12 18.30
C GLY A 81 -54.68 46.30 19.69
N ARG A 82 -54.07 47.10 20.58
CA ARG A 82 -54.65 47.49 21.88
C ARG A 82 -55.12 48.93 21.86
N SER A 83 -56.08 49.27 22.71
CA SER A 83 -56.53 50.65 22.90
C SER A 83 -55.84 51.29 24.11
N ILE A 84 -55.49 52.57 23.96
CA ILE A 84 -55.07 53.46 25.07
C ILE A 84 -56.24 54.36 25.42
N GLN A 85 -56.43 54.61 26.71
CA GLN A 85 -57.46 55.49 27.26
C GLN A 85 -56.86 56.81 27.70
N ALA A 86 -57.50 57.92 27.35
CA ALA A 86 -57.27 59.24 27.91
C ALA A 86 -58.17 59.43 29.14
N VAL A 87 -57.57 59.39 30.32
CA VAL A 87 -58.27 59.60 31.59
C VAL A 87 -58.11 61.06 31.98
N VAL A 88 -59.23 61.77 32.08
CA VAL A 88 -59.29 63.19 32.47
C VAL A 88 -59.76 63.32 33.92
N ALA A 89 -59.21 64.29 34.64
CA ALA A 89 -59.59 64.61 36.01
C ALA A 89 -59.55 66.13 36.25
N ASP A 90 -60.12 66.57 37.37
CA ASP A 90 -60.03 67.96 37.87
C ASP A 90 -60.65 69.05 36.97
N TRP A 91 -61.46 68.66 35.98
CA TRP A 91 -62.26 69.59 35.19
C TRP A 91 -63.51 70.02 35.98
N GLU A 92 -63.86 71.31 35.94
CA GLU A 92 -65.09 71.80 36.55
C GLU A 92 -66.33 71.13 35.90
N PRO A 93 -67.38 70.79 36.66
CA PRO A 93 -68.49 69.94 36.16
C PRO A 93 -69.27 70.50 34.97
N ASP A 94 -69.21 71.82 34.76
CA ASP A 94 -69.87 72.58 33.69
C ASP A 94 -68.94 72.85 32.49
N VAL A 95 -67.77 72.20 32.42
CA VAL A 95 -66.85 72.28 31.28
C VAL A 95 -67.00 71.04 30.40
N ALA A 96 -67.33 71.24 29.13
CA ALA A 96 -67.38 70.15 28.15
C ALA A 96 -65.97 69.82 27.67
N VAL A 97 -65.59 68.53 27.70
CA VAL A 97 -64.28 68.05 27.25
C VAL A 97 -64.36 67.34 25.90
N SER A 98 -63.42 67.64 25.01
CA SER A 98 -63.25 66.95 23.72
C SER A 98 -61.79 66.53 23.50
N PHE A 99 -61.58 65.48 22.72
CA PHE A 99 -60.28 64.87 22.50
C PHE A 99 -59.84 65.04 21.05
N GLN A 100 -58.53 65.13 20.85
CA GLN A 100 -57.91 64.96 19.55
C GLN A 100 -56.59 64.22 19.78
N TRP A 101 -56.47 63.00 19.25
CA TRP A 101 -55.21 62.26 19.30
C TRP A 101 -54.23 62.79 18.26
N LEU A 102 -52.95 62.75 18.61
CA LEU A 102 -51.86 63.23 17.79
C LEU A 102 -50.80 62.15 17.66
N ARG A 103 -50.25 62.04 16.45
CA ARG A 103 -49.11 61.20 16.11
C ARG A 103 -47.92 62.10 15.78
N ASN A 104 -46.85 62.00 16.56
CA ASN A 104 -45.69 62.90 16.49
C ASN A 104 -46.09 64.39 16.49
N GLY A 105 -47.12 64.75 17.26
CA GLY A 105 -47.65 66.11 17.34
C GLY A 105 -48.58 66.53 16.20
N VAL A 106 -48.87 65.65 15.23
CA VAL A 106 -49.83 65.91 14.14
C VAL A 106 -51.19 65.28 14.47
N PRO A 107 -52.33 65.99 14.36
CA PRO A 107 -53.65 65.42 14.57
C PRO A 107 -53.90 64.18 13.71
N VAL A 108 -54.44 63.12 14.32
CA VAL A 108 -54.91 61.94 13.60
C VAL A 108 -56.37 62.15 13.23
N ASP A 109 -56.67 62.17 11.93
CA ASP A 109 -58.02 62.42 11.41
C ASP A 109 -59.05 61.46 12.02
N GLY A 110 -60.14 62.03 12.55
CA GLY A 110 -61.24 61.29 13.16
C GLY A 110 -60.95 60.69 14.54
N ALA A 111 -59.73 60.81 15.07
CA ALA A 111 -59.37 60.30 16.40
C ALA A 111 -59.77 61.28 17.50
N THR A 112 -61.07 61.42 17.75
CA THR A 112 -61.65 62.38 18.70
C THR A 112 -62.32 61.76 19.93
N SER A 113 -62.18 60.44 20.08
CA SER A 113 -62.71 59.68 21.22
C SER A 113 -61.74 59.68 22.42
N ALA A 114 -62.27 59.43 23.62
CA ALA A 114 -61.44 59.22 24.82
C ALA A 114 -60.51 57.99 24.72
N SER A 115 -60.76 57.08 23.76
CA SER A 115 -59.95 55.90 23.46
C SER A 115 -59.31 56.03 22.08
N HIS A 116 -58.06 55.56 21.93
CA HIS A 116 -57.41 55.37 20.62
C HIS A 116 -56.93 53.94 20.44
N LEU A 117 -57.34 53.30 19.34
CA LEU A 117 -56.85 51.97 18.96
C LEU A 117 -55.48 52.13 18.30
N ILE A 118 -54.46 51.48 18.86
CA ILE A 118 -53.11 51.49 18.27
C ILE A 118 -53.12 50.61 17.02
N THR A 119 -52.78 51.23 15.90
CA THR A 119 -52.67 50.59 14.59
C THR A 119 -51.20 50.41 14.17
N ALA A 120 -50.96 49.77 13.03
CA ALA A 120 -49.60 49.70 12.46
C ALA A 120 -49.02 51.09 12.15
N ALA A 121 -49.85 52.09 11.85
CA ALA A 121 -49.40 53.47 11.61
C ALA A 121 -48.91 54.17 12.89
N ASP A 122 -49.24 53.61 14.06
CA ASP A 122 -48.80 54.11 15.35
C ASP A 122 -47.51 53.43 15.83
N ALA A 123 -46.95 52.46 15.11
CA ALA A 123 -45.69 51.83 15.48
C ALA A 123 -44.50 52.80 15.29
N GLY A 124 -43.59 52.86 16.26
CA GLY A 124 -42.38 53.68 16.17
C GLY A 124 -42.61 55.19 16.25
N VAL A 125 -43.82 55.61 16.65
CA VAL A 125 -44.19 57.04 16.79
C VAL A 125 -44.66 57.35 18.21
N THR A 126 -44.61 58.63 18.56
CA THR A 126 -45.12 59.12 19.85
C THR A 126 -46.58 59.54 19.71
N LEU A 127 -47.42 59.03 20.61
CA LEU A 127 -48.81 59.44 20.74
C LEU A 127 -48.96 60.46 21.87
N ASN A 128 -49.80 61.46 21.64
CA ASN A 128 -50.33 62.36 22.66
C ASN A 128 -51.83 62.56 22.42
N VAL A 129 -52.55 63.02 23.43
CA VAL A 129 -53.93 63.52 23.26
C VAL A 129 -54.00 64.97 23.71
N ARG A 130 -54.62 65.82 22.89
CA ARG A 130 -55.03 67.17 23.26
C ARG A 130 -56.45 67.08 23.78
N VAL A 131 -56.66 67.53 25.02
CA VAL A 131 -57.98 67.70 25.63
C VAL A 131 -58.33 69.17 25.58
N THR A 132 -59.48 69.49 25.00
CA THR A 132 -60.03 70.85 24.95
C THR A 132 -61.20 70.95 25.90
N GLY A 133 -61.10 71.83 26.89
CA GLY A 133 -62.22 72.22 27.74
C GLY A 133 -62.86 73.49 27.21
N ALA A 134 -64.17 73.43 26.98
CA ALA A 134 -64.96 74.56 26.50
C ALA A 134 -66.15 74.82 27.44
N ARG A 135 -66.39 76.10 27.71
CA ARG A 135 -67.57 76.62 28.41
C ARG A 135 -68.10 77.80 27.61
N GLU A 136 -69.42 77.88 27.48
CA GLU A 136 -70.07 78.98 26.75
C GLU A 136 -69.64 80.35 27.29
N GLY A 137 -69.32 81.27 26.39
CA GLY A 137 -68.78 82.60 26.70
C GLY A 137 -67.30 82.63 27.09
N SER A 138 -66.68 81.51 27.49
CA SER A 138 -65.27 81.49 27.93
C SER A 138 -64.31 81.07 26.80
N GLU A 139 -63.09 81.59 26.82
CA GLU A 139 -62.03 81.09 25.93
C GLU A 139 -61.71 79.63 26.25
N SER A 140 -61.56 78.79 25.21
CA SER A 140 -61.26 77.37 25.41
C SER A 140 -59.83 77.17 25.90
N VAL A 141 -59.64 76.21 26.80
CA VAL A 141 -58.31 75.83 27.31
C VAL A 141 -57.92 74.46 26.82
N HIS A 142 -56.62 74.26 26.57
CA HIS A 142 -56.08 73.00 26.06
C HIS A 142 -55.04 72.42 27.00
N VAL A 143 -55.14 71.12 27.25
CA VAL A 143 -54.14 70.36 28.02
C VAL A 143 -53.66 69.19 27.18
N MET A 144 -52.35 68.99 27.15
CA MET A 144 -51.72 67.87 26.45
C MET A 144 -51.41 66.77 27.45
N SER A 145 -51.65 65.52 27.07
CA SER A 145 -51.08 64.40 27.81
C SER A 145 -49.56 64.35 27.65
N GLY A 146 -48.88 63.67 28.59
CA GLY A 146 -47.51 63.23 28.38
C GLY A 146 -47.36 62.35 27.12
N PRO A 147 -46.17 62.33 26.50
CA PRO A 147 -45.90 61.50 25.32
C PRO A 147 -45.93 60.00 25.67
N LEU A 148 -46.57 59.22 24.83
CA LEU A 148 -46.59 57.76 24.89
C LEU A 148 -45.92 57.18 23.64
N MET A 149 -44.72 56.63 23.82
CA MET A 149 -44.01 55.95 22.75
C MET A 149 -44.64 54.58 22.48
N VAL A 150 -45.03 54.32 21.23
CA VAL A 150 -45.45 52.98 20.80
C VAL A 150 -44.24 52.30 20.16
N PRO A 151 -43.75 51.18 20.73
CA PRO A 151 -42.59 50.49 20.20
C PRO A 151 -42.90 49.84 18.85
N ASP A 152 -41.93 49.88 17.94
CA ASP A 152 -42.00 49.13 16.68
C ASP A 152 -41.46 47.70 16.87
N GLN A 153 -41.79 46.79 15.96
CA GLN A 153 -41.27 45.43 15.97
C GLN A 153 -39.87 45.40 15.35
N LEU A 154 -38.85 44.95 16.08
CA LEU A 154 -37.52 44.78 15.49
C LEU A 154 -37.56 43.70 14.39
N SER A 155 -36.94 43.97 13.25
CA SER A 155 -36.76 42.99 12.18
C SER A 155 -35.31 42.52 12.15
N GLY A 156 -35.09 41.25 11.81
CA GLY A 156 -33.77 40.62 11.78
C GLY A 156 -33.75 39.38 10.89
N SER A 157 -32.59 39.11 10.32
CA SER A 157 -32.36 37.96 9.45
C SER A 157 -32.35 36.64 10.23
N THR A 158 -32.75 35.53 9.58
CA THR A 158 -32.55 34.20 10.15
C THR A 158 -31.06 33.85 10.17
N PRO A 159 -30.48 33.51 11.34
CA PRO A 159 -29.06 33.23 11.42
C PRO A 159 -28.71 31.91 10.71
N THR A 160 -27.45 31.80 10.27
CA THR A 160 -26.88 30.55 9.74
C THR A 160 -25.70 30.10 10.60
N ILE A 161 -25.33 28.83 10.50
CA ILE A 161 -24.19 28.26 11.21
C ILE A 161 -23.08 27.96 10.20
N ALA A 162 -21.88 28.46 10.48
CA ALA A 162 -20.66 28.15 9.74
C ALA A 162 -19.66 27.39 10.62
N GLY A 163 -18.66 26.76 9.99
CA GLY A 163 -17.60 26.02 10.68
C GLY A 163 -17.72 24.50 10.56
N SER A 164 -16.97 23.78 11.39
CA SER A 164 -16.90 22.31 11.33
C SER A 164 -17.90 21.70 12.30
N ALA A 165 -19.01 21.17 11.77
CA ALA A 165 -20.02 20.44 12.55
C ALA A 165 -19.58 19.00 12.88
N VAL A 166 -18.39 18.87 13.49
CA VAL A 166 -17.80 17.61 13.96
C VAL A 166 -17.49 17.78 15.43
N GLN A 167 -17.67 16.74 16.24
CA GLN A 167 -17.31 16.71 17.65
C GLN A 167 -15.86 17.23 17.87
N GLY A 168 -15.71 18.21 18.77
CA GLY A 168 -14.46 18.94 19.05
C GLY A 168 -14.21 20.14 18.12
N GLY A 169 -14.98 20.28 17.04
CA GLY A 169 -14.95 21.42 16.14
C GLY A 169 -15.63 22.65 16.73
N THR A 170 -15.32 23.82 16.18
CA THR A 170 -15.99 25.09 16.53
C THR A 170 -16.95 25.49 15.43
N VAL A 171 -18.15 25.91 15.83
CA VAL A 171 -19.16 26.50 14.97
C VAL A 171 -19.37 27.96 15.34
N THR A 172 -19.71 28.78 14.33
CA THR A 172 -19.91 30.23 14.46
C THR A 172 -21.31 30.58 13.98
N ALA A 173 -22.02 31.37 14.77
CA ALA A 173 -23.30 31.95 14.43
C ALA A 173 -23.10 33.16 13.51
N LEU A 174 -23.65 33.09 12.30
CA LEU A 174 -23.72 34.21 11.38
C LEU A 174 -25.11 34.82 11.50
N ALA A 175 -25.20 35.94 12.24
CA ALA A 175 -26.48 36.56 12.61
C ALA A 175 -27.27 37.16 11.42
N GLY A 176 -26.62 37.40 10.28
CA GLY A 176 -27.21 38.07 9.12
C GLY A 176 -27.39 39.58 9.35
N ALA A 177 -28.27 40.20 8.55
CA ALA A 177 -28.53 41.64 8.65
C ALA A 177 -29.51 41.95 9.80
N TRP A 178 -29.15 42.97 10.58
CA TRP A 178 -29.93 43.56 11.67
C TRP A 178 -29.83 45.10 11.56
N PRO A 179 -30.85 45.85 12.02
CA PRO A 179 -30.80 47.31 12.06
C PRO A 179 -29.55 47.82 12.80
N ALA A 180 -28.99 48.93 12.31
CA ALA A 180 -27.82 49.54 12.92
C ALA A 180 -28.10 49.93 14.38
N GLY A 181 -27.16 49.62 15.28
CA GLY A 181 -27.31 49.86 16.72
C GLY A 181 -28.05 48.78 17.49
N ALA A 182 -28.59 47.74 16.83
CA ALA A 182 -29.15 46.58 17.53
C ALA A 182 -28.06 45.81 18.28
N THR A 183 -28.33 45.47 19.55
CA THR A 183 -27.47 44.59 20.35
C THR A 183 -27.93 43.15 20.19
N LEU A 184 -27.01 42.22 19.94
CA LEU A 184 -27.32 40.81 19.71
C LEU A 184 -26.84 39.94 20.86
N SER A 185 -27.67 38.99 21.27
CA SER A 185 -27.31 37.90 22.18
C SER A 185 -27.55 36.55 21.51
N TYR A 186 -26.77 35.55 21.91
CA TYR A 186 -26.78 34.21 21.31
C TYR A 186 -27.14 33.18 22.36
N GLN A 187 -27.79 32.10 21.93
CA GLN A 187 -27.98 30.91 22.73
C GLN A 187 -27.94 29.69 21.80
N TRP A 188 -26.95 28.81 22.01
CA TRP A 188 -26.88 27.56 21.27
C TRP A 188 -27.84 26.53 21.86
N LEU A 189 -28.39 25.70 20.99
CA LEU A 189 -29.36 24.67 21.33
C LEU A 189 -28.90 23.31 20.83
N ARG A 190 -29.19 22.26 21.59
CA ARG A 190 -29.06 20.86 21.21
C ARG A 190 -30.46 20.26 21.12
N ASN A 191 -30.84 19.77 19.94
CA ASN A 191 -32.18 19.25 19.63
C ASN A 191 -33.31 20.20 20.06
N GLY A 192 -33.10 21.52 19.90
CA GLY A 192 -34.08 22.54 20.28
C GLY A 192 -34.09 22.92 21.77
N THR A 193 -33.26 22.31 22.61
CA THR A 193 -33.11 22.66 24.04
C THR A 193 -31.84 23.47 24.26
N ASP A 194 -31.90 24.49 25.12
CA ASP A 194 -30.76 25.36 25.40
C ASP A 194 -29.58 24.59 26.00
N ILE A 195 -28.39 24.87 25.47
CA ILE A 195 -27.13 24.37 26.02
C ILE A 195 -26.66 25.39 27.07
N ALA A 196 -26.64 24.98 28.35
CA ALA A 196 -26.27 25.84 29.45
C ALA A 196 -24.90 26.52 29.22
N GLY A 197 -24.86 27.85 29.36
CA GLY A 197 -23.65 28.67 29.21
C GLY A 197 -23.18 28.91 27.78
N ALA A 198 -23.83 28.32 26.76
CA ALA A 198 -23.45 28.50 25.37
C ALA A 198 -24.08 29.78 24.77
N THR A 199 -23.62 30.94 25.23
CA THR A 199 -24.18 32.25 24.88
C THR A 199 -23.28 33.11 23.98
N GLN A 200 -22.13 32.57 23.58
CA GLN A 200 -21.18 33.24 22.72
C GLN A 200 -21.54 33.07 21.23
N PRO A 201 -21.10 33.98 20.34
CA PRO A 201 -21.30 33.83 18.90
C PRO A 201 -20.58 32.60 18.32
N THR A 202 -19.66 32.00 19.06
CA THR A 202 -18.99 30.73 18.73
C THR A 202 -19.29 29.66 19.78
N TYR A 203 -19.29 28.40 19.37
CA TYR A 203 -19.48 27.25 20.26
C TYR A 203 -18.58 26.09 19.86
N VAL A 204 -17.86 25.55 20.84
CA VAL A 204 -17.04 24.34 20.68
C VAL A 204 -17.92 23.13 20.93
N LEU A 205 -18.10 22.30 19.91
CA LEU A 205 -18.94 21.11 19.95
C LEU A 205 -18.32 20.06 20.87
N THR A 206 -19.08 19.64 21.88
CA THR A 206 -18.65 18.68 22.89
C THR A 206 -18.96 17.23 22.49
N ALA A 207 -18.53 16.26 23.29
CA ALA A 207 -18.90 14.86 23.10
C ALA A 207 -20.42 14.62 23.14
N ALA A 208 -21.16 15.40 23.94
CA ALA A 208 -22.61 15.27 24.06
C ALA A 208 -23.37 15.78 22.82
N ASP A 209 -22.73 16.60 21.99
CA ASP A 209 -23.28 17.06 20.71
C ASP A 209 -23.15 15.99 19.62
N GLY A 210 -22.23 15.03 19.75
CA GLY A 210 -21.96 14.00 18.75
C GLY A 210 -23.19 13.17 18.37
N GLY A 211 -23.61 13.30 17.11
CA GLY A 211 -24.80 12.67 16.55
C GLY A 211 -26.13 13.36 16.89
N GLN A 212 -26.07 14.51 17.56
CA GLN A 212 -27.22 15.37 17.84
C GLN A 212 -27.28 16.51 16.82
N LYS A 213 -28.41 17.22 16.80
CA LYS A 213 -28.57 18.42 15.98
C LYS A 213 -28.35 19.66 16.84
N VAL A 214 -27.59 20.62 16.33
CA VAL A 214 -27.39 21.93 16.96
C VAL A 214 -27.98 23.05 16.13
N SER A 215 -28.53 24.06 16.79
CA SER A 215 -29.00 25.32 16.20
C SER A 215 -28.57 26.48 17.09
N VAL A 216 -28.64 27.71 16.58
CA VAL A 216 -28.40 28.92 17.38
C VAL A 216 -29.61 29.83 17.32
N ARG A 217 -30.04 30.33 18.48
CA ARG A 217 -31.05 31.37 18.63
C ARG A 217 -30.34 32.70 18.85
N VAL A 218 -30.70 33.70 18.06
CA VAL A 218 -30.20 35.07 18.16
C VAL A 218 -31.36 35.96 18.57
N THR A 219 -31.17 36.71 19.64
CA THR A 219 -32.11 37.72 20.12
C THR A 219 -31.49 39.08 19.92
N GLY A 220 -32.14 39.93 19.12
CA GLY A 220 -31.77 41.33 18.94
C GLY A 220 -32.65 42.25 19.76
N THR A 221 -32.03 43.26 20.36
CA THR A 221 -32.68 44.28 21.18
C THR A 221 -32.29 45.67 20.66
N LEU A 222 -33.25 46.57 20.55
CA LEU A 222 -33.03 47.96 20.14
C LEU A 222 -33.99 48.88 20.92
N ALA A 223 -33.49 49.98 21.47
CA ALA A 223 -34.32 50.91 22.23
C ALA A 223 -35.52 51.41 21.39
N GLY A 224 -36.69 51.51 22.03
CA GLY A 224 -37.94 51.86 21.33
C GLY A 224 -38.51 50.76 20.44
N HIS A 225 -37.95 49.55 20.46
CA HIS A 225 -38.47 48.39 19.73
C HIS A 225 -38.74 47.22 20.67
N LEU A 226 -39.65 46.35 20.25
CA LEU A 226 -39.82 45.02 20.82
C LEU A 226 -38.69 44.09 20.34
N ASP A 227 -38.24 43.20 21.22
CA ASP A 227 -37.17 42.25 20.92
C ASP A 227 -37.55 41.29 19.80
N ALA A 228 -36.59 40.95 18.95
CA ALA A 228 -36.77 39.98 17.89
C ALA A 228 -35.90 38.75 18.10
N VAL A 229 -36.52 37.58 17.96
CA VAL A 229 -35.86 36.28 18.10
C VAL A 229 -35.85 35.56 16.76
N ARG A 230 -34.69 35.02 16.38
CA ARG A 230 -34.51 34.20 15.17
C ARG A 230 -33.69 32.96 15.51
N THR A 231 -34.09 31.79 15.01
CA THR A 231 -33.37 30.53 15.23
C THR A 231 -32.90 29.96 13.90
N SER A 232 -31.65 29.51 13.84
CA SER A 232 -31.08 28.91 12.64
C SER A 232 -31.73 27.56 12.32
N ALA A 233 -31.52 27.09 11.08
CA ALA A 233 -31.72 25.68 10.78
C ALA A 233 -30.81 24.80 11.66
N GLN A 234 -31.24 23.56 11.91
CA GLN A 234 -30.48 22.58 12.67
C GLN A 234 -29.39 21.92 11.81
N VAL A 235 -28.19 21.78 12.38
CA VAL A 235 -27.04 21.11 11.76
C VAL A 235 -26.72 19.84 12.54
N LEU A 236 -26.62 18.70 11.85
CA LEU A 236 -26.18 17.43 12.46
C LEU A 236 -24.68 17.51 12.79
N VAL A 237 -24.34 17.25 14.04
CA VAL A 237 -22.94 17.14 14.48
C VAL A 237 -22.46 15.72 14.26
N LEU A 238 -21.40 15.55 13.46
CA LEU A 238 -20.80 14.25 13.24
C LEU A 238 -19.90 13.85 14.42
N ARG A 239 -19.91 12.57 14.77
CA ARG A 239 -18.96 11.99 15.75
C ARG A 239 -17.57 11.86 15.14
N THR A 240 -16.55 11.84 15.97
CA THR A 240 -15.17 11.59 15.52
C THR A 240 -14.90 10.10 15.39
N LEU A 241 -14.35 9.67 14.25
CA LEU A 241 -13.96 8.29 14.03
C LEU A 241 -12.50 8.08 14.45
N THR A 242 -12.28 7.26 15.49
CA THR A 242 -10.94 6.92 15.97
C THR A 242 -10.39 5.67 15.28
N THR A 243 -9.07 5.63 15.06
CA THR A 243 -8.42 4.55 14.31
C THR A 243 -6.96 4.31 14.72
N ALA A 244 -6.51 3.07 14.59
CA ALA A 244 -5.10 2.68 14.76
C ALA A 244 -4.32 2.72 13.42
N ALA A 245 -2.99 2.67 13.50
CA ALA A 245 -2.15 2.52 12.31
C ALA A 245 -2.43 1.21 11.57
N PRO A 246 -2.75 1.24 10.27
CA PRO A 246 -2.81 0.03 9.47
C PRO A 246 -1.46 -0.69 9.47
N LYS A 247 -1.49 -2.02 9.45
CA LYS A 247 -0.30 -2.87 9.31
C LYS A 247 -0.27 -3.49 7.92
N LEU A 248 0.94 -3.72 7.40
CA LEU A 248 1.14 -4.47 6.15
C LEU A 248 1.54 -5.90 6.49
N THR A 249 0.91 -6.88 5.84
CA THR A 249 1.29 -8.29 5.90
C THR A 249 1.64 -8.82 4.51
N GLY A 250 2.35 -9.95 4.45
CA GLY A 250 2.83 -10.55 3.20
C GLY A 250 4.33 -10.36 2.99
N THR A 251 4.85 -10.98 1.93
CA THR A 251 6.29 -10.91 1.60
C THR A 251 6.61 -9.65 0.83
N VAL A 252 7.54 -8.83 1.33
CA VAL A 252 7.99 -7.61 0.65
C VAL A 252 8.99 -7.97 -0.46
N LYS A 253 8.49 -8.51 -1.58
CA LYS A 253 9.27 -8.90 -2.77
C LYS A 253 8.42 -8.68 -4.04
N VAL A 254 9.05 -8.19 -5.11
CA VAL A 254 8.41 -8.08 -6.44
C VAL A 254 7.73 -9.40 -6.83
N GLY A 255 6.50 -9.30 -7.32
CA GLY A 255 5.63 -10.43 -7.68
C GLY A 255 4.74 -10.93 -6.54
N SER A 256 5.06 -10.60 -5.28
CA SER A 256 4.25 -10.96 -4.09
C SER A 256 3.14 -9.93 -3.85
N VAL A 257 2.12 -10.34 -3.09
CA VAL A 257 1.03 -9.46 -2.66
C VAL A 257 1.29 -8.99 -1.24
N LEU A 258 1.17 -7.68 -1.00
CA LEU A 258 1.02 -7.11 0.33
C LEU A 258 -0.47 -6.93 0.63
N THR A 259 -0.87 -7.20 1.87
CA THR A 259 -2.25 -7.03 2.34
C THR A 259 -2.30 -5.97 3.42
N ALA A 260 -3.23 -5.05 3.29
CA ALA A 260 -3.53 -4.03 4.28
C ALA A 260 -4.38 -4.64 5.40
N GLN A 261 -3.93 -4.49 6.64
CA GLN A 261 -4.70 -4.77 7.85
C GLN A 261 -5.15 -3.43 8.45
N PRO A 262 -6.43 -3.05 8.34
CA PRO A 262 -6.93 -1.74 8.75
C PRO A 262 -6.65 -1.34 10.21
N GLY A 263 -6.46 -2.32 11.10
CA GLY A 263 -6.32 -2.09 12.54
C GLY A 263 -7.66 -2.01 13.27
N ALA A 264 -7.65 -1.46 14.48
CA ALA A 264 -8.86 -1.25 15.27
C ALA A 264 -9.64 -0.02 14.79
N TRP A 265 -10.95 -0.18 14.59
CA TRP A 265 -11.91 0.85 14.21
C TRP A 265 -13.20 0.65 14.99
N VAL A 266 -14.03 1.69 15.04
CA VAL A 266 -15.41 1.56 15.54
C VAL A 266 -16.14 0.48 14.72
N ALA A 267 -16.84 -0.44 15.40
CA ALA A 267 -17.54 -1.55 14.74
C ALA A 267 -18.52 -1.05 13.65
N GLY A 268 -18.57 -1.77 12.51
CA GLY A 268 -19.39 -1.41 11.36
C GLY A 268 -18.82 -0.29 10.47
N THR A 269 -17.53 0.03 10.59
CA THR A 269 -16.84 0.96 9.68
C THR A 269 -16.53 0.29 8.34
N SER A 270 -16.83 0.98 7.24
CA SER A 270 -16.46 0.56 5.88
C SER A 270 -15.12 1.16 5.48
N PHE A 271 -14.34 0.45 4.66
CA PHE A 271 -12.98 0.86 4.31
C PHE A 271 -12.77 1.06 2.81
N THR A 272 -12.02 2.10 2.47
CA THR A 272 -11.36 2.24 1.17
C THR A 272 -9.85 2.31 1.35
N TYR A 273 -9.12 1.90 0.32
CA TYR A 273 -7.66 1.82 0.35
C TYR A 273 -7.06 2.69 -0.74
N GLN A 274 -5.87 3.21 -0.50
CA GLN A 274 -5.03 3.81 -1.51
C GLN A 274 -3.58 3.44 -1.22
N TRP A 275 -2.99 2.60 -2.06
CA TRP A 275 -1.58 2.27 -1.95
C TRP A 275 -0.71 3.43 -2.42
N LEU A 276 0.42 3.59 -1.75
CA LEU A 276 1.35 4.70 -1.92
C LEU A 276 2.72 4.15 -2.28
N ARG A 277 3.38 4.75 -3.28
CA ARG A 277 4.79 4.52 -3.65
C ARG A 277 5.57 5.78 -3.35
N ASN A 278 6.60 5.70 -2.50
CA ASN A 278 7.35 6.87 -2.04
C ASN A 278 6.44 8.00 -1.50
N GLY A 279 5.35 7.63 -0.82
CA GLY A 279 4.35 8.57 -0.31
C GLY A 279 3.31 9.07 -1.33
N ALA A 280 3.51 8.85 -2.64
CA ALA A 280 2.57 9.27 -3.67
C ALA A 280 1.54 8.17 -4.03
N PRO A 281 0.27 8.51 -4.35
CA PRO A 281 -0.73 7.52 -4.75
C PRO A 281 -0.34 6.70 -5.98
N ILE A 282 -0.55 5.39 -5.91
CA ILE A 282 -0.46 4.49 -7.06
C ILE A 282 -1.84 4.43 -7.73
N ALA A 283 -1.94 4.87 -8.98
CA ALA A 283 -3.19 4.87 -9.74
C ALA A 283 -3.82 3.46 -9.80
N GLY A 284 -5.11 3.35 -9.51
CA GLY A 284 -5.88 2.10 -9.53
C GLY A 284 -5.61 1.14 -8.36
N ALA A 285 -4.63 1.41 -7.50
CA ALA A 285 -4.31 0.54 -6.36
C ALA A 285 -5.19 0.88 -5.14
N VAL A 286 -6.46 0.46 -5.22
CA VAL A 286 -7.51 0.77 -4.23
C VAL A 286 -8.07 -0.45 -3.50
N ALA A 287 -7.56 -1.64 -3.80
CA ALA A 287 -7.95 -2.89 -3.14
C ALA A 287 -7.19 -3.08 -1.81
N ALA A 288 -7.72 -3.93 -0.94
CA ALA A 288 -7.05 -4.31 0.32
C ALA A 288 -5.72 -5.05 0.09
N GLY A 289 -5.52 -5.64 -1.09
CA GLY A 289 -4.26 -6.27 -1.52
C GLY A 289 -3.59 -5.50 -2.66
N TYR A 290 -2.25 -5.47 -2.66
CA TYR A 290 -1.44 -4.89 -3.75
C TYR A 290 -0.33 -5.84 -4.17
N LYS A 291 -0.34 -6.22 -5.45
CA LYS A 291 0.71 -7.04 -6.06
C LYS A 291 1.89 -6.13 -6.43
N LEU A 292 3.03 -6.36 -5.78
CA LEU A 292 4.26 -5.61 -6.03
C LEU A 292 4.77 -5.87 -7.45
N GLY A 293 4.90 -4.81 -8.24
CA GLY A 293 5.40 -4.83 -9.62
C GLY A 293 6.89 -4.48 -9.73
N PRO A 294 7.49 -4.62 -10.92
CA PRO A 294 8.88 -4.23 -11.16
C PRO A 294 9.18 -2.76 -10.83
N SER A 295 8.21 -1.86 -11.00
CA SER A 295 8.34 -0.42 -10.70
C SER A 295 8.38 -0.09 -9.20
N ASP A 296 8.03 -1.04 -8.34
CA ASP A 296 8.14 -0.89 -6.89
C ASP A 296 9.54 -1.20 -6.38
N ALA A 297 10.41 -1.84 -7.18
CA ALA A 297 11.75 -2.19 -6.77
C ALA A 297 12.56 -0.96 -6.31
N ALA A 298 13.22 -1.08 -5.14
CA ALA A 298 13.93 -0.01 -4.46
C ALA A 298 13.07 1.19 -4.04
N ARG A 299 11.74 1.07 -4.05
CA ARG A 299 10.81 2.10 -3.58
C ARG A 299 10.20 1.70 -2.24
N THR A 300 9.68 2.69 -1.54
CA THR A 300 8.89 2.44 -0.32
C THR A 300 7.43 2.29 -0.68
N ILE A 301 6.75 1.34 -0.04
CA ILE A 301 5.33 1.07 -0.22
C ILE A 301 4.62 1.24 1.12
N ALA A 302 3.50 1.96 1.11
CA ALA A 302 2.60 2.13 2.24
C ALA A 302 1.15 2.05 1.75
N VAL A 303 0.20 1.95 2.67
CA VAL A 303 -1.23 2.03 2.35
C VAL A 303 -1.91 3.10 3.22
N ARG A 304 -2.74 3.94 2.60
CA ARG A 304 -3.69 4.80 3.30
C ARG A 304 -5.02 4.06 3.36
N VAL A 305 -5.56 3.91 4.56
CA VAL A 305 -6.90 3.35 4.80
C VAL A 305 -7.80 4.49 5.23
N THR A 306 -8.94 4.64 4.56
CA THR A 306 -9.99 5.60 4.91
C THR A 306 -11.21 4.84 5.39
N GLY A 307 -11.67 5.17 6.60
CA GLY A 307 -12.87 4.60 7.20
C GLY A 307 -14.05 5.57 7.08
N THR A 308 -15.23 5.03 6.74
CA THR A 308 -16.49 5.76 6.72
C THR A 308 -17.55 5.02 7.54
N LYS A 309 -18.36 5.80 8.28
CA LYS A 309 -19.48 5.29 9.06
C LYS A 309 -20.55 6.38 9.17
N ALA A 310 -21.81 6.01 8.97
CA ALA A 310 -22.93 6.95 9.08
C ALA A 310 -22.96 7.63 10.46
N GLY A 311 -23.12 8.97 10.47
CA GLY A 311 -23.08 9.78 11.69
C GLY A 311 -21.68 10.06 12.25
N TYR A 312 -20.62 9.69 11.52
CA TYR A 312 -19.23 9.98 11.86
C TYR A 312 -18.55 10.77 10.74
N ALA A 313 -17.62 11.65 11.10
CA ALA A 313 -16.71 12.25 10.16
C ALA A 313 -15.72 11.19 9.64
N PRO A 314 -15.46 11.10 8.32
CA PRO A 314 -14.47 10.18 7.78
C PRO A 314 -13.08 10.39 8.41
N ALA A 315 -12.36 9.30 8.62
CA ALA A 315 -10.98 9.35 9.10
C ALA A 315 -10.07 8.51 8.20
N SER A 316 -8.86 9.00 7.97
CA SER A 316 -7.86 8.31 7.16
C SER A 316 -6.55 8.19 7.90
N ARG A 317 -5.88 7.05 7.75
CA ARG A 317 -4.56 6.84 8.34
C ARG A 317 -3.67 6.00 7.43
N ALA A 318 -2.39 6.33 7.40
CA ALA A 318 -1.39 5.57 6.64
C ALA A 318 -0.68 4.54 7.52
N SER A 319 -0.27 3.42 6.90
CA SER A 319 0.65 2.45 7.48
C SER A 319 2.08 3.01 7.57
N GLY A 320 2.95 2.33 8.30
CA GLY A 320 4.39 2.46 8.08
C GLY A 320 4.77 2.02 6.66
N ALA A 321 5.84 2.60 6.12
CA ALA A 321 6.33 2.27 4.79
C ALA A 321 7.35 1.13 4.83
N VAL A 322 7.30 0.23 3.85
CA VAL A 322 8.25 -0.87 3.68
C VAL A 322 9.04 -0.70 2.40
N THR A 323 10.36 -0.90 2.44
CA THR A 323 11.22 -0.81 1.25
C THR A 323 11.21 -2.14 0.50
N VAL A 324 10.82 -2.09 -0.78
CA VAL A 324 10.83 -3.27 -1.65
C VAL A 324 12.26 -3.52 -2.15
N PRO A 325 12.86 -4.69 -1.90
CA PRO A 325 14.19 -5.00 -2.39
C PRO A 325 14.24 -5.03 -3.92
N ARG A 326 15.41 -4.73 -4.49
CA ARG A 326 15.70 -4.93 -5.92
C ARG A 326 15.70 -6.42 -6.27
N VAL A 327 15.61 -6.76 -7.55
CA VAL A 327 15.75 -8.15 -8.02
C VAL A 327 17.18 -8.39 -8.50
N LEU A 328 17.80 -9.50 -8.09
CA LEU A 328 19.12 -9.88 -8.59
C LEU A 328 19.02 -10.35 -10.05
N ALA A 329 19.89 -9.82 -10.90
CA ALA A 329 20.19 -10.48 -12.17
C ALA A 329 20.97 -11.76 -11.86
N ALA A 330 20.52 -12.89 -12.38
CA ALA A 330 21.05 -14.22 -12.06
C ALA A 330 21.02 -15.13 -13.30
N ALA A 331 22.17 -15.31 -13.93
CA ALA A 331 22.35 -16.26 -15.03
C ALA A 331 22.26 -17.72 -14.53
N VAL A 332 21.89 -18.61 -15.46
CA VAL A 332 21.93 -20.06 -15.20
C VAL A 332 23.40 -20.49 -15.05
N PRO A 333 23.79 -21.10 -13.92
CA PRO A 333 25.17 -21.52 -13.70
C PRO A 333 25.52 -22.73 -14.55
N THR A 334 26.80 -22.88 -14.85
CA THR A 334 27.38 -24.08 -15.48
C THR A 334 28.50 -24.62 -14.59
N TYR A 335 29.21 -25.64 -15.06
CA TYR A 335 30.41 -26.16 -14.42
C TYR A 335 31.40 -26.63 -15.48
N THR A 336 32.67 -26.74 -15.08
CA THR A 336 33.74 -27.35 -15.86
C THR A 336 34.20 -28.65 -15.20
N GLY A 337 34.87 -29.52 -15.95
CA GLY A 337 35.37 -30.81 -15.46
C GLY A 337 34.77 -32.00 -16.22
N LYS A 338 35.41 -33.16 -16.11
CA LYS A 338 34.96 -34.40 -16.76
C LYS A 338 34.04 -35.18 -15.81
N ALA A 339 33.10 -35.95 -16.36
CA ALA A 339 32.23 -36.83 -15.59
C ALA A 339 32.92 -38.17 -15.24
N LEU A 340 34.11 -38.10 -14.64
CA LEU A 340 34.93 -39.28 -14.33
C LEU A 340 35.21 -39.35 -12.82
N LEU A 341 35.12 -40.55 -12.25
CA LEU A 341 35.46 -40.82 -10.84
C LEU A 341 36.82 -40.19 -10.47
N GLY A 342 36.89 -39.54 -9.31
CA GLY A 342 38.09 -38.89 -8.80
C GLY A 342 38.43 -37.54 -9.45
N THR A 343 37.69 -37.10 -10.47
CA THR A 343 37.88 -35.76 -11.06
C THR A 343 37.02 -34.70 -10.37
N VAL A 344 37.42 -33.42 -10.52
CA VAL A 344 36.72 -32.28 -9.89
C VAL A 344 35.79 -31.62 -10.90
N LEU A 345 34.54 -31.40 -10.50
CA LEU A 345 33.64 -30.43 -11.14
C LEU A 345 33.77 -29.08 -10.45
N ALA A 346 33.93 -28.00 -11.22
CA ALA A 346 34.09 -26.64 -10.72
C ALA A 346 32.99 -25.72 -11.24
N ALA A 347 32.33 -24.99 -10.33
CA ALA A 347 31.23 -24.09 -10.61
C ALA A 347 31.64 -22.91 -11.51
N LYS A 348 30.73 -22.52 -12.40
CA LYS A 348 30.77 -21.28 -13.17
C LYS A 348 29.44 -20.55 -12.98
N ASN A 349 29.45 -19.45 -12.22
CA ASN A 349 28.22 -18.80 -11.79
C ASN A 349 27.47 -18.10 -12.94
N GLY A 350 28.18 -17.70 -14.00
CA GLY A 350 27.64 -16.84 -15.06
C GLY A 350 27.55 -15.37 -14.62
N ALA A 351 26.85 -14.54 -15.40
CA ALA A 351 26.64 -13.14 -15.09
C ALA A 351 25.61 -12.95 -13.96
N TRP A 352 26.01 -12.25 -12.90
CA TRP A 352 25.13 -11.85 -11.79
C TRP A 352 25.29 -10.36 -11.54
N THR A 353 24.34 -9.76 -10.83
CA THR A 353 24.51 -8.39 -10.32
C THR A 353 25.85 -8.27 -9.57
N ALA A 354 26.65 -7.25 -9.90
CA ALA A 354 27.96 -7.05 -9.30
C ALA A 354 27.90 -6.96 -7.76
N GLY A 355 28.87 -7.57 -7.07
CA GLY A 355 28.93 -7.62 -5.60
C GLY A 355 27.97 -8.64 -4.96
N THR A 356 27.49 -9.63 -5.71
CA THR A 356 26.68 -10.73 -5.15
C THR A 356 27.58 -11.73 -4.42
N THR A 357 27.18 -12.14 -3.21
CA THR A 357 27.81 -13.25 -2.46
C THR A 357 27.12 -14.56 -2.81
N PHE A 358 27.88 -15.66 -2.90
CA PHE A 358 27.38 -16.95 -3.38
C PHE A 358 27.48 -18.07 -2.36
N ARG A 359 26.50 -18.99 -2.40
CA ARG A 359 26.54 -20.30 -1.75
C ARG A 359 26.25 -21.40 -2.77
N TYR A 360 26.83 -22.57 -2.56
CA TYR A 360 26.76 -23.71 -3.50
C TYR A 360 26.12 -24.92 -2.84
N GLN A 361 25.48 -25.76 -3.64
CA GLN A 361 25.08 -27.10 -3.25
C GLN A 361 25.08 -28.01 -4.48
N TRP A 362 25.83 -29.11 -4.41
CA TRP A 362 25.83 -30.17 -5.41
C TRP A 362 24.74 -31.19 -5.10
N TYR A 363 24.13 -31.72 -6.16
CA TYR A 363 23.05 -32.68 -6.11
C TYR A 363 23.39 -33.91 -6.94
N ARG A 364 23.09 -35.10 -6.43
CA ARG A 364 23.17 -36.37 -7.13
C ARG A 364 21.76 -36.84 -7.45
N ASN A 365 21.41 -36.95 -8.74
CA ASN A 365 20.07 -37.35 -9.18
C ASN A 365 18.93 -36.54 -8.52
N GLY A 366 19.17 -35.26 -8.23
CA GLY A 366 18.19 -34.36 -7.58
C GLY A 366 18.21 -34.36 -6.05
N ALA A 367 18.94 -35.27 -5.39
CA ALA A 367 19.15 -35.27 -3.94
C ALA A 367 20.41 -34.50 -3.55
N ALA A 368 20.36 -33.71 -2.48
CA ALA A 368 21.51 -32.92 -2.03
C ALA A 368 22.64 -33.84 -1.54
N ILE A 369 23.86 -33.58 -1.99
CA ILE A 369 25.05 -34.31 -1.52
C ILE A 369 25.51 -33.68 -0.20
N ALA A 370 25.55 -34.46 0.87
CA ALA A 370 26.07 -34.02 2.16
C ALA A 370 27.52 -33.51 2.02
N GLY A 371 27.81 -32.32 2.56
CA GLY A 371 29.12 -31.67 2.42
C GLY A 371 29.43 -31.10 1.03
N GLY A 372 28.57 -31.31 0.03
CA GLY A 372 28.70 -30.77 -1.33
C GLY A 372 28.41 -29.27 -1.44
N THR A 373 28.95 -28.44 -0.55
CA THR A 373 28.61 -27.02 -0.42
C THR A 373 29.67 -26.05 -0.94
N ARG A 374 30.77 -26.58 -1.50
CA ARG A 374 31.86 -25.80 -2.08
C ARG A 374 31.59 -25.50 -3.55
N SER A 375 32.29 -24.49 -4.09
CA SER A 375 32.30 -24.19 -5.53
C SER A 375 32.90 -25.31 -6.37
N THR A 376 33.56 -26.29 -5.74
CA THR A 376 34.14 -27.47 -6.38
C THR A 376 33.63 -28.74 -5.71
N TYR A 377 33.50 -29.82 -6.47
CA TYR A 377 33.13 -31.14 -5.96
C TYR A 377 33.96 -32.24 -6.65
N THR A 378 34.68 -33.03 -5.86
CA THR A 378 35.40 -34.22 -6.32
C THR A 378 34.42 -35.38 -6.42
N LEU A 379 34.32 -35.98 -7.60
CA LEU A 379 33.42 -37.10 -7.87
C LEU A 379 33.85 -38.34 -7.09
N ALA A 380 32.95 -38.85 -6.25
CA ALA A 380 33.16 -40.01 -5.40
C ALA A 380 32.56 -41.28 -6.01
N SER A 381 32.90 -42.45 -5.45
CA SER A 381 32.39 -43.75 -5.91
C SER A 381 30.86 -43.81 -5.87
N ALA A 382 30.24 -43.20 -4.86
CA ALA A 382 28.78 -43.12 -4.73
C ALA A 382 28.09 -42.28 -5.83
N ASP A 383 28.85 -41.53 -6.65
CA ASP A 383 28.33 -40.78 -7.79
C ASP A 383 28.24 -41.62 -9.08
N LEU A 384 28.86 -42.81 -9.14
CA LEU A 384 28.88 -43.64 -10.34
C LEU A 384 27.47 -43.95 -10.87
N GLY A 385 27.27 -43.80 -12.18
CA GLY A 385 25.97 -43.97 -12.84
C GLY A 385 25.01 -42.80 -12.63
N ALA A 386 25.28 -41.86 -11.73
CA ALA A 386 24.45 -40.69 -11.50
C ALA A 386 24.77 -39.55 -12.47
N ARG A 387 23.90 -38.54 -12.47
CA ARG A 387 24.17 -37.21 -13.02
C ARG A 387 24.08 -36.19 -11.91
N LEU A 388 25.00 -35.23 -11.92
CA LEU A 388 25.08 -34.18 -10.92
C LEU A 388 24.48 -32.87 -11.46
N THR A 389 23.91 -32.08 -10.56
CA THR A 389 23.53 -30.68 -10.81
C THR A 389 24.10 -29.79 -9.71
N LEU A 390 24.33 -28.52 -10.05
CA LEU A 390 24.81 -27.49 -9.13
C LEU A 390 23.69 -26.48 -8.87
N ARG A 391 23.42 -26.19 -7.60
CA ARG A 391 22.61 -25.05 -7.17
C ARG A 391 23.53 -23.92 -6.73
N VAL A 392 23.35 -22.75 -7.34
CA VAL A 392 23.99 -21.49 -6.92
C VAL A 392 22.91 -20.58 -6.37
N SER A 393 23.04 -20.16 -5.12
CA SER A 393 22.22 -19.08 -4.56
C SER A 393 23.06 -17.83 -4.36
N GLY A 394 22.53 -16.69 -4.77
CA GLY A 394 23.15 -15.38 -4.60
C GLY A 394 22.37 -14.50 -3.62
N SER A 395 23.09 -13.70 -2.84
CA SER A 395 22.52 -12.69 -1.95
C SER A 395 23.30 -11.38 -2.03
N LYS A 396 22.58 -10.26 -1.92
CA LYS A 396 23.14 -8.90 -1.83
C LYS A 396 22.20 -8.02 -1.00
N ALA A 397 22.75 -7.18 -0.13
CA ALA A 397 21.97 -6.25 0.68
C ALA A 397 21.12 -5.33 -0.21
N GLY A 398 19.84 -5.14 0.15
CA GLY A 398 18.88 -4.37 -0.65
C GLY A 398 18.32 -5.10 -1.89
N TYR A 399 18.65 -6.38 -2.08
CA TYR A 399 18.11 -7.23 -3.15
C TYR A 399 17.41 -8.46 -2.58
N SER A 400 16.39 -8.93 -3.28
CA SER A 400 15.79 -10.24 -3.04
C SER A 400 16.79 -11.34 -3.41
N PRO A 401 17.05 -12.33 -2.52
CA PRO A 401 17.90 -13.46 -2.86
C PRO A 401 17.35 -14.26 -4.04
N GLU A 402 18.26 -14.81 -4.84
CA GLU A 402 17.92 -15.60 -6.02
C GLU A 402 18.70 -16.90 -6.06
N THR A 403 18.13 -17.93 -6.68
CA THR A 403 18.75 -19.25 -6.82
C THR A 403 18.55 -19.79 -8.22
N ARG A 404 19.58 -20.44 -8.76
CA ARG A 404 19.57 -21.08 -10.08
C ARG A 404 20.22 -22.46 -10.00
N LEU A 405 19.72 -23.37 -10.83
CA LEU A 405 20.27 -24.71 -11.01
C LEU A 405 20.99 -24.79 -12.36
N SER A 406 22.11 -25.49 -12.40
CA SER A 406 22.79 -25.83 -13.65
C SER A 406 22.05 -26.91 -14.41
N GLY A 407 22.46 -27.14 -15.67
CA GLY A 407 22.18 -28.38 -16.37
C GLY A 407 22.76 -29.62 -15.65
N LYS A 408 22.38 -30.81 -16.11
CA LYS A 408 22.88 -32.10 -15.61
C LYS A 408 24.26 -32.43 -16.21
N SER A 409 25.15 -32.98 -15.39
CA SER A 409 26.41 -33.56 -15.87
C SER A 409 26.19 -34.71 -16.83
N GLY A 410 27.26 -35.10 -17.53
CA GLY A 410 27.36 -36.45 -18.10
C GLY A 410 27.18 -37.50 -17.00
N VAL A 411 26.81 -38.73 -17.40
CA VAL A 411 26.75 -39.86 -16.47
C VAL A 411 28.16 -40.09 -15.91
N ILE A 412 28.30 -40.11 -14.60
CA ILE A 412 29.60 -40.33 -13.96
C ILE A 412 30.04 -41.77 -14.21
N ARG A 413 31.26 -41.94 -14.72
CA ARG A 413 31.85 -43.23 -15.07
C ARG A 413 33.25 -43.37 -14.49
N ARG A 414 33.74 -44.61 -14.46
CA ARG A 414 35.15 -44.90 -14.17
C ARG A 414 36.03 -44.42 -15.34
N PRO A 415 37.21 -43.83 -15.10
CA PRO A 415 38.19 -43.62 -16.16
C PRO A 415 38.62 -44.95 -16.79
N ALA A 416 38.92 -44.93 -18.09
CA ALA A 416 39.52 -46.09 -18.72
C ALA A 416 40.92 -46.37 -18.12
N PRO A 417 41.31 -47.64 -17.94
CA PRO A 417 42.68 -47.98 -17.55
C PRO A 417 43.70 -47.37 -18.52
N VAL A 418 44.78 -46.81 -17.97
CA VAL A 418 45.94 -46.43 -18.78
C VAL A 418 46.67 -47.70 -19.18
N LEU A 419 47.05 -47.82 -20.45
CA LEU A 419 47.91 -48.93 -20.89
C LEU A 419 49.33 -48.69 -20.38
N TRP A 420 49.81 -49.56 -19.49
CA TRP A 420 51.19 -49.59 -19.03
C TRP A 420 51.89 -50.84 -19.52
N ARG A 421 53.18 -50.71 -19.79
CA ARG A 421 54.01 -51.80 -20.27
C ARG A 421 54.96 -52.27 -19.18
N GLN A 422 54.97 -53.57 -18.87
CA GLN A 422 55.89 -54.12 -17.85
C GLN A 422 57.37 -53.98 -18.26
N ASN A 423 57.64 -53.98 -19.57
CA ASN A 423 58.97 -53.79 -20.14
C ASN A 423 59.30 -52.33 -20.50
N ASP A 424 58.57 -51.35 -19.95
CA ASP A 424 58.91 -49.94 -20.06
C ASP A 424 60.27 -49.64 -19.39
N PRO A 425 61.19 -48.92 -20.04
CA PRO A 425 62.54 -48.65 -19.52
C PRO A 425 62.56 -48.00 -18.13
N ARG A 426 61.50 -47.28 -17.74
CA ARG A 426 61.40 -46.64 -16.42
C ARG A 426 61.41 -47.64 -15.26
N TRP A 427 61.08 -48.91 -15.50
CA TRP A 427 61.03 -49.92 -14.44
C TRP A 427 61.45 -51.33 -14.84
N ALA A 428 61.54 -51.66 -16.14
CA ALA A 428 61.84 -53.01 -16.61
C ALA A 428 63.11 -53.62 -16.02
N ASN A 429 64.15 -52.79 -15.84
CA ASN A 429 65.46 -53.20 -15.34
C ASN A 429 65.62 -53.00 -13.83
N ILE A 430 64.54 -52.66 -13.11
CA ILE A 430 64.57 -52.53 -11.66
C ILE A 430 64.28 -53.89 -11.01
N ARG A 431 65.18 -54.32 -10.11
CA ARG A 431 65.00 -55.54 -9.31
C ARG A 431 64.04 -55.27 -8.16
N VAL A 432 62.99 -56.09 -8.04
CA VAL A 432 62.07 -56.10 -6.90
C VAL A 432 62.03 -57.53 -6.37
N GLY A 433 62.53 -57.76 -5.15
CA GLY A 433 62.74 -59.11 -4.64
C GLY A 433 63.81 -59.86 -5.46
N ILE A 434 63.52 -61.10 -5.83
CA ILE A 434 64.48 -61.98 -6.52
C ILE A 434 64.58 -61.77 -8.03
N ALA A 435 63.69 -60.98 -8.66
CA ALA A 435 63.64 -60.83 -10.12
C ALA A 435 63.49 -59.37 -10.59
N LEU A 436 63.81 -59.12 -11.87
CA LEU A 436 63.60 -57.84 -12.54
C LEU A 436 62.12 -57.68 -12.91
N LEU A 437 61.58 -56.45 -12.82
CA LEU A 437 60.16 -56.19 -13.10
C LEU A 437 59.79 -56.45 -14.57
N GLY A 438 60.68 -56.20 -15.53
CA GLY A 438 60.44 -56.47 -16.95
C GLY A 438 59.93 -57.88 -17.23
N PRO A 439 60.68 -58.94 -16.87
CA PRO A 439 60.26 -60.33 -17.08
C PRO A 439 59.18 -60.82 -16.11
N SER A 440 59.11 -60.28 -14.88
CA SER A 440 58.22 -60.82 -13.83
C SER A 440 56.94 -60.01 -13.56
N GLY A 441 56.84 -58.82 -14.12
CA GLY A 441 55.92 -57.77 -13.64
C GLY A 441 54.56 -57.70 -14.32
N CYS A 442 54.07 -58.78 -14.95
CA CYS A 442 52.76 -58.77 -15.61
C CYS A 442 51.63 -58.47 -14.60
N VAL A 443 51.61 -59.15 -13.45
CA VAL A 443 50.59 -58.98 -12.40
C VAL A 443 50.58 -57.58 -11.77
N PRO A 444 51.73 -57.03 -11.30
CA PRO A 444 51.72 -55.67 -10.79
C PRO A 444 51.35 -54.65 -11.87
N THR A 445 51.80 -54.82 -13.11
CA THR A 445 51.42 -53.90 -14.21
C THR A 445 49.92 -53.93 -14.49
N ALA A 446 49.33 -55.12 -14.65
CA ALA A 446 47.89 -55.27 -14.88
C ALA A 446 47.04 -54.74 -13.71
N THR A 447 47.47 -54.98 -12.47
CA THR A 447 46.80 -54.46 -11.29
C THR A 447 46.88 -52.94 -11.21
N ALA A 448 48.03 -52.38 -11.57
CA ALA A 448 48.24 -50.94 -11.57
C ALA A 448 47.36 -50.23 -12.64
N MET A 449 47.15 -50.86 -13.81
CA MET A 449 46.18 -50.38 -14.80
C MET A 449 44.73 -50.40 -14.27
N ALA A 450 44.33 -51.49 -13.60
CA ALA A 450 42.99 -51.61 -13.03
C ALA A 450 42.74 -50.60 -11.89
N LEU A 451 43.72 -50.38 -11.01
CA LEU A 451 43.66 -49.35 -9.96
C LEU A 451 43.48 -47.94 -10.54
N TRP A 452 44.08 -47.64 -11.69
CA TRP A 452 43.86 -46.35 -12.34
C TRP A 452 42.39 -46.09 -12.69
N SER A 453 41.64 -47.12 -13.06
CA SER A 453 40.19 -46.99 -13.32
C SER A 453 39.35 -46.67 -12.07
N GLU A 454 39.94 -46.85 -10.89
CA GLU A 454 39.35 -46.47 -9.60
C GLU A 454 39.71 -45.03 -9.20
N GLY A 455 40.36 -44.27 -10.10
CA GLY A 455 40.85 -42.92 -9.81
C GLY A 455 42.14 -42.91 -9.00
N ILE A 456 42.76 -44.07 -8.77
CA ILE A 456 43.98 -44.21 -7.97
C ILE A 456 45.20 -44.05 -8.88
N LYS A 457 45.91 -42.93 -8.71
CA LYS A 457 47.12 -42.64 -9.47
C LYS A 457 48.29 -43.44 -8.90
N THR A 458 48.67 -44.52 -9.57
CA THR A 458 49.80 -45.37 -9.19
C THR A 458 50.76 -45.58 -10.38
N SER A 459 51.67 -46.55 -10.31
CA SER A 459 52.53 -47.01 -11.40
C SER A 459 52.79 -48.52 -11.28
N PRO A 460 53.24 -49.22 -12.34
CA PRO A 460 53.57 -50.66 -12.24
C PRO A 460 54.62 -50.93 -11.17
N TYR A 461 55.64 -50.06 -11.09
CA TYR A 461 56.69 -50.16 -10.07
C TYR A 461 56.15 -49.98 -8.64
N GLY A 462 55.31 -48.98 -8.41
CA GLY A 462 54.71 -48.75 -7.08
C GLY A 462 53.86 -49.94 -6.61
N VAL A 463 53.09 -50.53 -7.53
CA VAL A 463 52.30 -51.73 -7.24
C VAL A 463 53.21 -52.95 -7.04
N ALA A 464 54.28 -53.11 -7.82
CA ALA A 464 55.25 -54.19 -7.67
C ALA A 464 55.94 -54.17 -6.29
N VAL A 465 56.39 -53.01 -5.84
CA VAL A 465 56.96 -52.84 -4.48
C VAL A 465 55.94 -53.19 -3.40
N THR A 466 54.69 -52.74 -3.57
CA THR A 466 53.58 -53.04 -2.65
C THR A 466 53.32 -54.55 -2.59
N MET A 467 53.24 -55.21 -3.74
CA MET A 467 53.00 -56.65 -3.84
C MET A 467 54.16 -57.48 -3.29
N ASN A 468 55.41 -57.05 -3.45
CA ASN A 468 56.56 -57.75 -2.85
C ASN A 468 56.53 -57.67 -1.32
N ARG A 469 56.18 -56.48 -0.79
CA ARG A 469 56.09 -56.24 0.64
C ARG A 469 54.94 -57.00 1.29
N LEU A 470 53.76 -57.00 0.68
CA LEU A 470 52.50 -57.46 1.29
C LEU A 470 51.95 -58.77 0.72
N GLY A 471 52.45 -59.22 -0.42
CA GLY A 471 52.00 -60.41 -1.14
C GLY A 471 53.12 -61.41 -1.37
N ASP A 472 53.05 -62.12 -2.50
CA ASP A 472 53.99 -63.17 -2.92
C ASP A 472 54.91 -62.75 -4.08
N TYR A 473 54.78 -61.52 -4.58
CA TYR A 473 55.51 -61.06 -5.76
C TYR A 473 57.03 -61.15 -5.58
N ASN A 474 57.71 -61.91 -6.43
CA ASN A 474 59.16 -62.10 -6.45
C ASN A 474 59.78 -62.44 -5.08
N ARG A 475 59.07 -63.23 -4.27
CA ARG A 475 59.60 -63.66 -2.96
C ARG A 475 60.36 -64.98 -3.05
N THR A 476 59.67 -66.03 -3.48
CA THR A 476 60.23 -67.39 -3.59
C THR A 476 60.31 -67.86 -5.04
N VAL A 477 59.46 -67.32 -5.90
CA VAL A 477 59.44 -67.55 -7.35
C VAL A 477 59.34 -66.20 -8.08
N SER A 478 59.82 -66.15 -9.31
CA SER A 478 59.66 -64.97 -10.17
C SER A 478 58.19 -64.85 -10.61
N GLY A 479 57.59 -63.68 -10.43
CA GLY A 479 56.17 -63.41 -10.72
C GLY A 479 55.34 -63.20 -9.46
N ALA A 480 54.02 -63.10 -9.63
CA ALA A 480 53.04 -62.96 -8.55
C ALA A 480 51.81 -63.82 -8.83
N GLY A 481 51.12 -64.23 -7.77
CA GLY A 481 49.84 -64.90 -7.85
C GLY A 481 48.68 -64.01 -7.43
N SER A 482 47.49 -64.58 -7.32
CA SER A 482 46.28 -63.84 -6.94
C SER A 482 46.32 -63.21 -5.54
N ARG A 483 47.08 -63.78 -4.60
CA ARG A 483 47.29 -63.17 -3.26
C ARG A 483 47.90 -61.78 -3.36
N SER A 484 48.84 -61.57 -4.27
CA SER A 484 49.43 -60.24 -4.50
C SER A 484 48.41 -59.23 -5.02
N ILE A 485 47.50 -59.63 -5.90
CA ILE A 485 46.40 -58.77 -6.40
C ILE A 485 45.51 -58.32 -5.23
N VAL A 486 45.09 -59.26 -4.38
CA VAL A 486 44.24 -58.98 -3.22
C VAL A 486 44.94 -58.07 -2.21
N ALA A 487 46.21 -58.33 -1.92
CA ALA A 487 47.01 -57.52 -1.01
C ALA A 487 47.19 -56.08 -1.52
N ALA A 488 47.51 -55.92 -2.81
CA ALA A 488 47.65 -54.60 -3.42
C ALA A 488 46.32 -53.83 -3.42
N ALA A 489 45.21 -54.45 -3.84
CA ALA A 489 43.91 -53.79 -3.83
C ALA A 489 43.56 -53.25 -2.44
N ARG A 490 43.72 -54.08 -1.40
CA ARG A 490 43.51 -53.68 0.00
C ARG A 490 44.39 -52.50 0.41
N TYR A 491 45.68 -52.51 0.05
CA TYR A 491 46.60 -51.42 0.35
C TYR A 491 46.16 -50.09 -0.28
N TYR A 492 45.68 -50.13 -1.53
CA TYR A 492 45.19 -48.95 -2.24
C TYR A 492 43.74 -48.56 -1.87
N GLY A 493 43.14 -49.21 -0.86
CA GLY A 493 41.83 -48.85 -0.33
C GLY A 493 40.65 -49.30 -1.20
N VAL A 494 40.86 -50.26 -2.11
CA VAL A 494 39.80 -50.86 -2.92
C VAL A 494 39.68 -52.35 -2.67
N LYS A 495 38.57 -52.95 -3.11
CA LYS A 495 38.36 -54.39 -2.97
C LYS A 495 38.81 -55.11 -4.24
N ALA A 496 39.47 -56.25 -4.07
CA ALA A 496 39.61 -57.26 -5.12
C ALA A 496 38.54 -58.34 -4.87
N THR A 497 37.53 -58.40 -5.73
CA THR A 497 36.44 -59.38 -5.62
C THR A 497 36.69 -60.54 -6.58
N PRO A 498 36.72 -61.80 -6.10
CA PRO A 498 36.93 -62.95 -6.96
C PRO A 498 35.75 -63.15 -7.90
N ILE A 499 36.02 -63.37 -9.18
CA ILE A 499 35.02 -63.71 -10.18
C ILE A 499 35.10 -65.22 -10.44
N THR A 500 34.03 -65.93 -10.12
CA THR A 500 34.00 -67.41 -10.12
C THR A 500 33.26 -68.02 -11.31
N ASN A 501 32.57 -67.22 -12.11
CA ASN A 501 31.92 -67.66 -13.36
C ASN A 501 31.90 -66.55 -14.42
N VAL A 502 31.68 -66.93 -15.69
CA VAL A 502 31.66 -65.98 -16.81
C VAL A 502 30.52 -64.96 -16.74
N ALA A 503 29.39 -65.31 -16.12
CA ALA A 503 28.28 -64.37 -15.93
C ALA A 503 28.67 -63.23 -14.98
N ALA A 504 29.37 -63.54 -13.89
CA ALA A 504 29.93 -62.56 -12.97
C ALA A 504 31.02 -61.70 -13.64
N LEU A 505 31.86 -62.28 -14.51
CA LEU A 505 32.81 -61.52 -15.32
C LEU A 505 32.10 -60.46 -16.17
N ARG A 506 31.06 -60.87 -16.89
CA ARG A 506 30.24 -59.97 -17.72
C ARG A 506 29.57 -58.88 -16.88
N ALA A 507 29.03 -59.23 -15.71
CA ALA A 507 28.39 -58.27 -14.81
C ALA A 507 29.38 -57.21 -14.29
N SER A 508 30.58 -57.62 -13.88
CA SER A 508 31.67 -56.73 -13.48
C SER A 508 32.03 -55.75 -14.60
N LEU A 509 32.24 -56.25 -15.82
CA LEU A 509 32.64 -55.42 -16.95
C LEU A 509 31.53 -54.47 -17.43
N LYS A 510 30.26 -54.92 -17.39
CA LYS A 510 29.08 -54.09 -17.71
C LYS A 510 28.88 -52.95 -16.71
N SER A 511 29.18 -53.18 -15.44
CA SER A 511 29.15 -52.13 -14.40
C SER A 511 30.38 -51.20 -14.47
N GLY A 512 31.28 -51.44 -15.41
CA GLY A 512 32.42 -50.58 -15.71
C GLY A 512 33.66 -50.85 -14.87
N HIS A 513 33.64 -51.86 -13.99
CA HIS A 513 34.84 -52.26 -13.26
C HIS A 513 35.89 -52.85 -14.18
N SER A 514 37.15 -52.61 -13.84
CA SER A 514 38.27 -53.31 -14.46
C SER A 514 38.51 -54.65 -13.78
N VAL A 515 38.93 -55.64 -14.56
CA VAL A 515 39.23 -56.98 -14.06
C VAL A 515 40.69 -57.31 -14.36
N VAL A 516 41.43 -57.73 -13.35
CA VAL A 516 42.75 -58.35 -13.55
C VAL A 516 42.53 -59.84 -13.80
N ALA A 517 43.01 -60.34 -14.93
CA ALA A 517 42.82 -61.73 -15.35
C ALA A 517 44.17 -62.42 -15.53
N LEU A 518 44.35 -63.57 -14.88
CA LEU A 518 45.49 -64.46 -15.06
C LEU A 518 45.11 -65.54 -16.08
N MET A 519 45.86 -65.60 -17.17
CA MET A 519 45.49 -66.31 -18.40
C MET A 519 46.53 -67.37 -18.76
N ARG A 520 46.10 -68.43 -19.45
CA ARG A 520 46.95 -69.42 -20.13
C ARG A 520 46.76 -69.34 -21.66
N GLY A 521 47.70 -69.88 -22.44
CA GLY A 521 47.76 -69.71 -23.91
C GLY A 521 46.54 -70.23 -24.67
N PRO A 522 46.09 -69.45 -25.68
CA PRO A 522 46.66 -69.50 -27.02
C PRO A 522 47.33 -68.17 -27.41
N GLY A 523 48.24 -68.25 -28.38
CA GLY A 523 49.38 -67.36 -28.63
C GLY A 523 49.17 -65.85 -28.74
N SER A 524 47.95 -65.32 -28.91
CA SER A 524 47.73 -63.87 -29.07
C SER A 524 47.65 -63.10 -27.75
N ILE A 525 47.35 -63.79 -26.64
CA ILE A 525 47.25 -63.19 -25.30
C ILE A 525 48.44 -63.63 -24.43
N THR A 526 48.83 -64.91 -24.52
CA THR A 526 49.91 -65.50 -23.73
C THR A 526 50.63 -66.60 -24.53
N TRP A 527 51.87 -66.94 -24.19
CA TRP A 527 52.68 -67.93 -24.91
C TRP A 527 52.40 -69.37 -24.44
N PRO A 528 52.53 -70.38 -25.30
CA PRO A 528 52.36 -71.79 -24.92
C PRO A 528 53.22 -72.16 -23.70
N GLY A 529 52.63 -72.88 -22.73
CA GLY A 529 53.32 -73.34 -21.52
C GLY A 529 53.57 -72.26 -20.45
N THR A 530 53.05 -71.04 -20.62
CA THR A 530 53.20 -69.94 -19.65
C THR A 530 51.86 -69.39 -19.19
N THR A 531 51.86 -68.66 -18.08
CA THR A 531 50.73 -67.84 -17.64
C THR A 531 51.07 -66.36 -17.73
N HIS A 532 50.04 -65.53 -17.87
CA HIS A 532 50.22 -64.08 -18.01
C HIS A 532 49.04 -63.30 -17.47
N ALA A 533 49.32 -62.10 -16.94
CA ALA A 533 48.29 -61.22 -16.40
C ALA A 533 47.91 -60.11 -17.40
N ILE A 534 46.62 -59.89 -17.56
CA ILE A 534 46.05 -58.83 -18.40
C ILE A 534 45.00 -58.03 -17.63
N THR A 535 44.69 -56.83 -18.13
CA THR A 535 43.57 -56.02 -17.61
C THR A 535 42.44 -55.99 -18.62
N LEU A 536 41.26 -56.40 -18.18
CA LEU A 536 40.02 -56.32 -18.93
C LEU A 536 39.24 -55.08 -18.50
N SER A 537 38.62 -54.39 -19.46
CA SER A 537 37.76 -53.27 -19.15
C SER A 537 36.76 -53.01 -20.27
N GLY A 538 35.61 -52.46 -19.92
CA GLY A 538 34.54 -52.20 -20.87
C GLY A 538 33.87 -53.50 -21.34
N TYR A 539 32.68 -53.33 -21.92
CA TYR A 539 31.87 -54.44 -22.39
C TYR A 539 31.10 -54.00 -23.62
N SER A 540 31.28 -54.71 -24.73
CA SER A 540 30.59 -54.44 -25.99
C SER A 540 29.27 -55.22 -26.07
N ALA A 541 28.37 -54.78 -26.95
CA ALA A 541 27.07 -55.43 -27.15
C ALA A 541 27.19 -56.91 -27.56
N ASN A 542 28.26 -57.27 -28.30
CA ASN A 542 28.53 -58.64 -28.74
C ASN A 542 29.23 -59.51 -27.68
N GLY A 543 29.28 -59.10 -26.41
CA GLY A 543 29.83 -59.92 -25.34
C GLY A 543 31.36 -59.90 -25.20
N SER A 544 32.03 -58.96 -25.87
CA SER A 544 33.49 -58.81 -25.80
C SER A 544 33.92 -57.76 -24.79
N THR A 545 35.19 -57.83 -24.38
CA THR A 545 35.84 -56.85 -23.51
C THR A 545 37.19 -56.46 -24.08
N TYR A 546 37.63 -55.23 -23.79
CA TYR A 546 38.91 -54.76 -24.27
C TYR A 546 40.05 -55.26 -23.37
N VAL A 547 41.00 -55.96 -23.98
CA VAL A 547 42.18 -56.50 -23.33
C VAL A 547 43.32 -55.49 -23.42
N ARG A 548 43.87 -55.11 -22.25
CA ARG A 548 45.16 -54.43 -22.14
C ARG A 548 46.20 -55.42 -21.62
N ASN A 549 47.09 -55.80 -22.51
CA ASN A 549 48.20 -56.67 -22.23
C ASN A 549 49.45 -55.84 -21.86
N PRO A 550 50.06 -56.09 -20.69
CA PRO A 550 51.20 -55.31 -20.22
C PRO A 550 52.51 -55.59 -20.98
N TYR A 551 52.60 -56.61 -21.83
CA TYR A 551 53.84 -56.91 -22.55
C TYR A 551 53.90 -56.15 -23.90
N ALA A 552 55.01 -55.51 -24.25
CA ALA A 552 55.12 -54.87 -25.56
C ALA A 552 55.24 -55.91 -26.68
N GLY A 553 54.63 -55.64 -27.84
CA GLY A 553 54.57 -56.59 -28.96
C GLY A 553 53.35 -57.50 -28.98
N THR A 554 52.48 -57.43 -27.96
CA THR A 554 51.18 -58.13 -27.95
C THR A 554 50.06 -57.24 -28.48
N VAL A 555 49.02 -57.87 -29.03
CA VAL A 555 47.82 -57.19 -29.52
C VAL A 555 46.93 -56.77 -28.34
N ASN A 556 46.44 -55.52 -28.38
CA ASN A 556 45.44 -55.00 -27.45
C ASN A 556 44.14 -54.77 -28.21
N ASP A 557 43.15 -55.64 -28.01
CA ASP A 557 41.91 -55.63 -28.79
C ASP A 557 40.72 -56.15 -27.97
N TRP A 558 39.56 -56.20 -28.60
CA TRP A 558 38.33 -56.77 -28.07
C TRP A 558 38.34 -58.30 -28.22
N TYR A 559 38.17 -59.00 -27.09
CA TYR A 559 38.07 -60.45 -27.05
C TYR A 559 36.74 -60.86 -26.43
N HIS A 560 36.13 -61.92 -26.98
CA HIS A 560 34.90 -62.47 -26.43
C HIS A 560 35.12 -63.00 -25.01
N THR A 561 34.19 -62.69 -24.10
CA THR A 561 34.33 -63.08 -22.68
C THR A 561 34.38 -64.59 -22.46
N ASP A 562 33.71 -65.39 -23.29
CA ASP A 562 33.79 -66.86 -23.20
C ASP A 562 35.17 -67.39 -23.58
N THR A 563 35.81 -66.80 -24.60
CA THR A 563 37.18 -67.15 -24.99
C THR A 563 38.15 -66.87 -23.85
N LEU A 564 38.04 -65.69 -23.24
CA LEU A 564 38.87 -65.34 -22.10
C LEU A 564 38.62 -66.28 -20.91
N TRP A 565 37.36 -66.59 -20.62
CA TRP A 565 37.00 -67.49 -19.54
C TRP A 565 37.54 -68.91 -19.73
N PHE A 566 37.48 -69.43 -20.97
CA PHE A 566 38.01 -70.74 -21.32
C PHE A 566 39.52 -70.84 -21.08
N TYR A 567 40.25 -69.79 -21.45
CA TYR A 567 41.71 -69.69 -21.34
C TYR A 567 42.22 -69.08 -20.02
N GLN A 568 41.43 -69.16 -18.96
CA GLN A 568 41.85 -68.74 -17.62
C GLN A 568 43.05 -69.57 -17.11
N SER A 569 43.91 -69.03 -16.25
CA SER A 569 45.04 -69.82 -15.73
C SER A 569 44.57 -71.05 -14.92
N LEU A 570 45.27 -72.18 -15.07
CA LEU A 570 45.11 -73.38 -14.24
C LEU A 570 46.26 -73.56 -13.25
N ASP A 571 47.24 -72.66 -13.26
CA ASP A 571 48.40 -72.73 -12.39
C ASP A 571 48.02 -72.53 -10.92
N SER A 572 48.58 -73.36 -10.04
CA SER A 572 48.29 -73.33 -8.61
C SER A 572 48.73 -72.02 -7.94
N PHE A 573 49.80 -71.39 -8.43
CA PHE A 573 50.29 -70.10 -7.96
C PHE A 573 49.33 -68.97 -8.36
N ASP A 574 48.81 -68.98 -9.58
CA ASP A 574 47.79 -68.02 -10.01
C ASP A 574 46.48 -68.19 -9.22
N ARG A 575 46.15 -69.42 -8.81
CA ARG A 575 44.92 -69.76 -8.07
C ARG A 575 45.06 -69.66 -6.55
N ASN A 576 46.18 -69.17 -6.03
CA ASN A 576 46.52 -69.23 -4.61
C ASN A 576 45.63 -68.38 -3.67
N ALA A 577 44.68 -67.62 -4.22
CA ALA A 577 43.60 -66.92 -3.50
C ALA A 577 42.19 -67.31 -3.97
N GLY A 578 42.03 -68.44 -4.67
CA GLY A 578 40.74 -69.04 -5.01
C GLY A 578 40.08 -68.58 -6.31
N ALA A 579 40.66 -67.61 -7.03
CA ALA A 579 40.18 -67.16 -8.34
C ALA A 579 41.36 -66.66 -9.20
N VAL A 580 41.13 -66.52 -10.51
CA VAL A 580 42.11 -65.98 -11.47
C VAL A 580 41.59 -64.73 -12.20
N PHE A 581 40.33 -64.38 -12.00
CA PHE A 581 39.74 -63.11 -12.41
C PHE A 581 39.36 -62.32 -11.16
N TRP A 582 39.83 -61.08 -11.08
CA TRP A 582 39.64 -60.21 -9.93
C TRP A 582 39.05 -58.87 -10.37
N GLN A 583 37.81 -58.62 -9.99
CA GLN A 583 37.20 -57.30 -10.11
C GLN A 583 37.90 -56.35 -9.14
N ILE A 584 38.39 -55.21 -9.64
CA ILE A 584 38.99 -54.16 -8.82
C ILE A 584 37.98 -53.01 -8.66
N GLY A 585 37.71 -52.60 -7.42
CA GLY A 585 36.95 -51.39 -7.10
C GLY A 585 35.81 -51.55 -6.12
#